data_AF-A0A4U8UPY4-F1
#
_entry.id   AF-A0A4U8UPY4-F1
#
_cell.length_a   1.000
_cell.length_b   1.000
_cell.length_c   1.000
_cell.angle_alpha   90.00
_cell.angle_beta   90.00
_cell.angle_gamma   90.00
#
_symmetry.space_group_name_H-M   'P 1'
#
loop_
_entity.id
_entity.type
_entity.pdbx_description
1 polymer ?
#
loop_
_entity_poly.entity_id
_entity_poly.type
_entity_poly.pdbx_seq_one_letter_code
_entity_poly.pdbx_strand_id
1 'polypeptide(L)'
;MRVDDVCGVMLPSHEDTRALSEVCYFIRDKFFGTASLLCDRTLHESPCEKRFVVLNAYCQVKLGKVSQSIRLLNTIKRDKDVGLAALCALKLALQAEATVDAVSLRDVEMEMNAVWNSANASNCYLAGLVLMFEEMVERATSLVDRAIRDIPNNGVTYHIFNGVKFLQH
;
A
#
# COMPACT_ATOMS: atom_id res chain seq x y z
N MET A 1 -11.69 29.72 12.39
CA MET A 1 -12.25 29.01 11.21
C MET A 1 -11.35 29.38 10.04
N ARG A 2 -10.45 28.48 9.62
CA ARG A 2 -9.64 28.65 8.40
C ARG A 2 -10.08 27.54 7.47
N VAL A 3 -10.71 27.94 6.37
CA VAL A 3 -11.15 27.12 5.26
C VAL A 3 -10.28 27.59 4.12
N ASP A 4 -9.24 26.83 3.80
CA ASP A 4 -8.39 26.91 2.61
C ASP A 4 -7.82 25.47 2.49
N ASP A 5 -8.58 24.51 1.96
CA ASP A 5 -8.81 24.24 0.54
C ASP A 5 -7.64 23.46 -0.11
N VAL A 6 -8.07 22.42 -0.82
CA VAL A 6 -7.33 21.56 -1.77
C VAL A 6 -6.28 20.61 -1.18
N CYS A 7 -6.64 19.32 -1.14
CA CYS A 7 -5.72 18.18 -1.23
C CYS A 7 -4.90 18.22 -2.54
N GLY A 8 -4.11 19.28 -2.73
CA GLY A 8 -3.14 19.43 -3.79
C GLY A 8 -1.85 18.75 -3.36
N VAL A 9 -1.38 17.83 -4.21
CA VAL A 9 -0.15 17.03 -4.13
C VAL A 9 0.90 17.62 -3.17
N MET A 10 0.74 17.34 -1.88
CA MET A 10 1.68 17.78 -0.85
C MET A 10 2.79 16.74 -0.85
N LEU A 11 4.01 17.17 -1.18
CA LEU A 11 5.17 16.28 -1.16
C LEU A 11 5.27 15.61 0.22
N PRO A 12 5.58 14.30 0.30
CA PRO A 12 5.70 13.61 1.58
C PRO A 12 6.66 14.36 2.49
N SER A 13 6.24 14.64 3.73
CA SER A 13 7.16 15.21 4.70
C SER A 13 8.30 14.22 4.98
N HIS A 14 9.45 14.71 5.46
CA HIS A 14 10.54 13.83 5.91
C HIS A 14 10.07 12.85 7.00
N GLU A 15 9.07 13.25 7.77
CA GLU A 15 8.44 12.47 8.84
C GLU A 15 7.59 11.32 8.27
N ASP A 16 6.82 11.55 7.20
CA ASP A 16 6.04 10.50 6.53
C ASP A 16 6.94 9.41 5.92
N THR A 17 8.10 9.80 5.39
CA THR A 17 9.06 8.86 4.79
C THR A 17 9.72 7.98 5.86
N ARG A 18 10.01 8.54 7.03
CA ARG A 18 10.53 7.80 8.17
C ARG A 18 9.47 6.83 8.72
N ALA A 19 8.25 7.31 8.95
CA ALA A 19 7.15 6.47 9.42
C ALA A 19 6.88 5.30 8.48
N LEU A 20 6.91 5.54 7.17
CA LEU A 20 6.75 4.49 6.15
C LEU A 20 7.85 3.42 6.27
N SER A 21 9.10 3.85 6.44
CA SER A 21 10.24 2.93 6.58
C SER A 21 10.13 2.06 7.84
N GLU A 22 9.73 2.67 8.96
CA GLU A 22 9.50 1.97 10.23
C GLU A 22 8.35 0.96 10.12
N VAL A 23 7.23 1.34 9.49
CA VAL A 23 6.10 0.43 9.24
C VAL A 23 6.53 -0.75 8.38
N CYS A 24 7.23 -0.50 7.26
CA CYS A 24 7.73 -1.57 6.39
C CYS A 24 8.68 -2.52 7.13
N TYR A 25 9.55 -1.99 7.99
CA TYR A 25 10.44 -2.78 8.83
C TYR A 25 9.66 -3.74 9.75
N PHE A 26 8.65 -3.23 10.48
CA PHE A 26 7.85 -4.08 11.37
C PHE A 26 6.98 -5.10 10.62
N ILE A 27 6.46 -4.75 9.44
CA ILE A 27 5.71 -5.69 8.60
C ILE A 27 6.61 -6.86 8.18
N ARG A 28 7.83 -6.56 7.70
CA ARG A 28 8.80 -7.59 7.27
C ARG A 28 9.15 -8.55 8.41
N ASP A 29 9.37 -8.01 9.61
CA ASP A 29 9.69 -8.80 10.79
C ASP A 29 8.43 -9.43 11.45
N LYS A 30 7.27 -9.35 10.77
CA LYS A 30 5.97 -9.95 11.16
C LYS A 30 5.36 -9.37 12.45
N PHE A 31 5.78 -8.17 12.86
CA PHE A 31 5.21 -7.42 13.97
C PHE A 31 3.99 -6.58 13.53
N PHE A 32 2.95 -7.25 13.04
CA PHE A 32 1.78 -6.61 12.43
C PHE A 32 0.98 -5.72 13.40
N GLY A 33 0.95 -6.06 14.70
CA GLY A 33 0.31 -5.24 15.72
C GLY A 33 0.99 -3.88 15.90
N THR A 34 2.33 -3.88 15.97
CA THR A 34 3.13 -2.66 16.08
C THR A 34 3.03 -1.82 14.81
N ALA A 35 3.13 -2.45 13.64
CA ALA A 35 2.98 -1.78 12.36
C ALA A 35 1.59 -1.11 12.22
N SER A 36 0.53 -1.81 12.61
CA SER A 36 -0.84 -1.27 12.60
C SER A 36 -0.98 -0.05 13.52
N LEU A 37 -0.42 -0.10 14.74
CA LEU A 37 -0.45 1.01 15.68
C LEU A 37 0.29 2.25 15.14
N LEU A 38 1.43 2.04 14.46
CA LEU A 38 2.16 3.13 13.82
C LEU A 38 1.36 3.74 12.67
N CYS A 39 0.73 2.92 11.82
CA CYS A 39 -0.16 3.43 10.79
C CYS A 39 -1.30 4.26 11.37
N ASP A 40 -1.95 3.80 12.45
CA ASP A 40 -3.04 4.54 13.11
C ASP A 40 -2.54 5.88 13.67
N ARG A 41 -1.35 5.91 14.28
CA ARG A 41 -0.73 7.17 14.75
C ARG A 41 -0.48 8.13 13.58
N THR A 42 0.16 7.65 12.51
CA THR A 42 0.45 8.50 11.35
C THR A 42 -0.83 8.98 10.66
N LEU A 43 -1.89 8.16 10.61
CA LEU A 43 -3.19 8.58 10.08
C LEU A 43 -3.91 9.60 10.97
N HIS A 44 -3.67 9.58 12.28
CA HIS A 44 -4.18 10.61 13.19
C HIS A 44 -3.49 11.96 12.96
N GLU A 45 -2.18 11.94 12.70
CA GLU A 45 -1.37 13.14 12.41
C GLU A 45 -1.58 13.65 10.97
N SER A 46 -1.69 12.73 10.01
CA SER A 46 -1.83 12.97 8.57
C SER A 46 -2.98 12.15 7.97
N PRO A 47 -4.26 12.55 8.17
CA PRO A 47 -5.44 11.77 7.74
C PRO A 47 -5.57 11.54 6.23
N CYS A 48 -4.90 12.37 5.42
CA CYS A 48 -4.94 12.27 3.97
C CYS A 48 -3.98 11.22 3.41
N GLU A 49 -3.14 10.59 4.24
CA GLU A 49 -2.07 9.73 3.78
C GLU A 49 -2.54 8.28 3.52
N LYS A 50 -3.09 8.07 2.32
CA LYS A 50 -3.70 6.80 1.92
C LYS A 50 -2.74 5.62 1.87
N ARG A 51 -1.41 5.85 1.81
CA ARG A 51 -0.41 4.77 1.90
C ARG A 51 -0.54 4.00 3.21
N PHE A 52 -0.69 4.71 4.33
CA PHE A 52 -0.87 4.08 5.64
C PHE A 52 -2.23 3.39 5.79
N VAL A 53 -3.25 3.83 5.05
CA VAL A 53 -4.55 3.11 4.99
C VAL A 53 -4.37 1.71 4.41
N VAL A 54 -3.64 1.58 3.29
CA VAL A 54 -3.36 0.27 2.67
C VAL A 54 -2.53 -0.61 3.60
N LEU A 55 -1.44 -0.06 4.16
CA LEU A 55 -0.54 -0.83 5.04
C LEU A 55 -1.24 -1.24 6.34
N ASN A 56 -2.07 -0.38 6.92
CA ASN A 56 -2.88 -0.73 8.08
C ASN A 56 -3.87 -1.84 7.72
N ALA A 57 -4.61 -1.70 6.62
CA ALA A 57 -5.55 -2.73 6.16
C ALA A 57 -4.85 -4.08 5.97
N TYR A 58 -3.66 -4.08 5.37
CA TYR A 58 -2.83 -5.28 5.23
C TYR A 58 -2.49 -5.90 6.61
N CYS A 59 -2.05 -5.08 7.57
CA CYS A 59 -1.80 -5.54 8.93
C CYS A 59 -3.07 -6.12 9.59
N GLN A 60 -4.24 -5.50 9.37
CA GLN A 60 -5.52 -6.03 9.87
C GLN A 60 -5.83 -7.42 9.29
N VAL A 61 -5.51 -7.69 8.02
CA VAL A 61 -5.64 -9.04 7.43
C VAL A 61 -4.78 -10.03 8.20
N LYS A 62 -3.50 -9.70 8.43
CA LYS A 62 -2.56 -10.57 9.15
C LYS A 62 -2.91 -10.78 10.61
N LEU A 63 -3.65 -9.84 11.21
CA LEU A 63 -4.20 -9.94 12.57
C LEU A 63 -5.57 -10.66 12.63
N GLY A 64 -6.08 -11.18 11.50
CA GLY A 64 -7.37 -11.88 11.44
C GLY A 64 -8.60 -10.97 11.42
N LYS A 65 -8.42 -9.65 11.37
CA LYS A 65 -9.51 -8.65 11.28
C LYS A 65 -9.92 -8.42 9.83
N VAL A 66 -10.21 -9.50 9.12
CA VAL A 66 -10.41 -9.54 7.66
C VAL A 66 -11.57 -8.63 7.22
N SER A 67 -12.74 -8.72 7.86
CA SER A 67 -13.91 -7.91 7.48
C SER A 67 -13.74 -6.41 7.69
N GLN A 68 -12.86 -6.00 8.62
CA GLN A 68 -12.50 -4.59 8.79
C GLN A 68 -11.59 -4.13 7.65
N SER A 69 -10.60 -4.96 7.29
CA SER A 69 -9.70 -4.71 6.18
C SER A 69 -10.45 -4.57 4.85
N ILE A 70 -11.36 -5.50 4.53
CA ILE A 70 -12.19 -5.47 3.32
C ILE A 70 -12.98 -4.16 3.22
N ARG A 71 -13.61 -3.72 4.32
CA ARG A 71 -14.35 -2.47 4.36
C ARG A 71 -13.45 -1.27 4.06
N LEU A 72 -12.29 -1.21 4.72
CA LEU A 72 -11.33 -0.12 4.54
C LEU A 72 -10.82 -0.07 3.10
N LEU A 73 -10.42 -1.20 2.53
CA LEU A 73 -9.87 -1.29 1.17
C LEU A 73 -10.89 -0.93 0.09
N ASN A 74 -12.16 -1.31 0.28
CA ASN A 74 -13.23 -0.94 -0.64
C ASN A 74 -13.43 0.59 -0.75
N THR A 75 -13.10 1.36 0.29
CA THR A 75 -13.20 2.83 0.24
C THR A 75 -12.14 3.48 -0.65
N ILE A 76 -10.99 2.84 -0.81
CA ILE A 76 -9.82 3.40 -1.51
C ILE A 76 -9.42 2.64 -2.79
N LYS A 77 -10.09 1.52 -3.12
CA LYS A 77 -9.74 0.70 -4.30
C LYS A 77 -9.81 1.41 -5.65
N ARG A 78 -10.58 2.51 -5.74
CA ARG A 78 -10.71 3.35 -6.95
C ARG A 78 -9.79 4.58 -6.94
N ASP A 79 -8.94 4.71 -5.92
CA ASP A 79 -8.01 5.83 -5.81
C ASP A 79 -6.89 5.71 -6.84
N LYS A 80 -6.49 6.84 -7.45
CA LYS A 80 -5.48 6.85 -8.51
C LYS A 80 -4.09 6.48 -7.98
N ASP A 81 -3.79 6.86 -6.73
CA ASP A 81 -2.44 6.75 -6.15
C ASP A 81 -2.25 5.45 -5.36
N VAL A 82 -3.34 4.85 -4.87
CA VAL A 82 -3.26 3.61 -4.05
C VAL A 82 -4.16 2.47 -4.51
N GLY A 83 -4.97 2.66 -5.56
CA GLY A 83 -6.00 1.70 -5.98
C GLY A 83 -5.49 0.30 -6.32
N LEU A 84 -4.39 0.16 -7.08
CA LEU A 84 -3.80 -1.15 -7.39
C LEU A 84 -3.27 -1.82 -6.12
N ALA A 85 -2.60 -1.06 -5.25
CA ALA A 85 -2.12 -1.58 -3.96
C ALA A 85 -3.28 -2.04 -3.07
N ALA A 86 -4.37 -1.26 -3.03
CA ALA A 86 -5.58 -1.61 -2.32
C ALA A 86 -6.24 -2.88 -2.89
N LEU A 87 -6.26 -3.06 -4.22
CA LEU A 87 -6.76 -4.29 -4.86
C LEU A 87 -5.88 -5.51 -4.54
N CYS A 88 -4.55 -5.35 -4.52
CA CYS A 88 -3.64 -6.41 -4.07
C CYS A 88 -3.92 -6.82 -2.62
N ALA A 89 -4.03 -5.85 -1.70
CA ALA A 89 -4.36 -6.12 -0.31
C ALA A 89 -5.78 -6.72 -0.15
N LEU A 90 -6.74 -6.29 -0.98
CA LEU A 90 -8.12 -6.77 -0.93
C LEU A 90 -8.21 -8.22 -1.39
N LYS A 91 -7.46 -8.60 -2.42
CA LYS A 91 -7.30 -10.00 -2.82
C LYS A 91 -6.83 -10.86 -1.66
N LEU A 92 -5.79 -10.42 -0.94
CA LEU A 92 -5.27 -11.14 0.23
C LEU A 92 -6.32 -11.24 1.35
N ALA A 93 -7.09 -10.17 1.57
CA ALA A 93 -8.17 -10.17 2.56
C ALA A 93 -9.26 -11.20 2.21
N LEU A 94 -9.74 -11.22 0.96
CA LEU A 94 -10.76 -12.17 0.50
C LEU A 94 -10.27 -13.63 0.55
N GLN A 95 -8.99 -13.86 0.26
CA GLN A 95 -8.37 -15.19 0.39
C GLN A 95 -8.21 -15.64 1.85
N ALA A 96 -8.16 -14.71 2.80
CA ALA A 96 -8.05 -14.99 4.23
C ALA A 96 -9.41 -15.19 4.92
N GLU A 97 -10.54 -15.00 4.22
CA GLU A 97 -11.86 -15.29 4.77
C GLU A 97 -12.04 -16.79 5.04
N ALA A 98 -12.79 -17.12 6.10
CA ALA A 98 -13.08 -18.52 6.44
C ALA A 98 -13.86 -19.25 5.33
N THR A 99 -14.67 -18.50 4.58
CA THR A 99 -15.40 -18.97 3.40
C THR A 99 -15.07 -18.04 2.23
N VAL A 100 -14.24 -18.50 1.30
CA VAL A 100 -13.81 -17.70 0.16
C VAL A 100 -14.99 -17.46 -0.78
N ASP A 101 -15.36 -16.19 -0.96
CA ASP A 101 -16.28 -15.79 -2.02
C ASP A 101 -15.54 -15.74 -3.36
N ALA A 102 -15.67 -16.81 -4.14
CA ALA A 102 -15.04 -16.95 -5.44
C ALA A 102 -15.50 -15.88 -6.45
N VAL A 103 -16.71 -15.33 -6.31
CA VAL A 103 -17.22 -14.28 -7.19
C VAL A 103 -16.51 -12.97 -6.87
N SER A 104 -16.53 -12.55 -5.60
CA SER A 104 -15.83 -11.34 -5.17
C SER A 104 -14.33 -11.39 -5.46
N LEU A 105 -13.69 -12.55 -5.27
CA LEU A 105 -12.28 -12.73 -5.58
C LEU A 105 -12.00 -12.54 -7.07
N ARG A 106 -12.83 -13.14 -7.95
CA ARG A 106 -12.70 -13.01 -9.40
C ARG A 106 -12.90 -11.56 -9.86
N ASP A 107 -13.88 -10.86 -9.30
CA ASP A 107 -14.15 -9.46 -9.63
C ASP A 107 -12.96 -8.57 -9.27
N VAL A 108 -12.36 -8.77 -8.10
CA VAL A 108 -11.15 -8.05 -7.67
C VAL A 108 -9.96 -8.35 -8.58
N GLU A 109 -9.78 -9.60 -9.03
CA GLU A 109 -8.73 -9.96 -9.97
C GLU A 109 -8.91 -9.30 -11.34
N MET A 110 -10.15 -9.21 -11.83
CA MET A 110 -10.47 -8.50 -13.07
C MET A 110 -10.19 -7.00 -12.95
N GLU A 111 -10.62 -6.36 -11.85
CA GLU A 111 -10.30 -4.95 -11.57
C GLU A 111 -8.79 -4.72 -11.50
N MET A 112 -8.05 -5.59 -10.79
CA MET A 112 -6.60 -5.52 -10.65
C MET A 112 -5.89 -5.60 -12.00
N ASN A 113 -6.31 -6.52 -12.88
CA ASN A 113 -5.73 -6.68 -14.21
C ASN A 113 -6.04 -5.47 -15.12
N ALA A 114 -7.22 -4.86 -14.98
CA ALA A 114 -7.59 -3.68 -15.76
C ALA A 114 -6.73 -2.45 -15.42
N VAL A 115 -6.34 -2.29 -14.15
CA VAL A 115 -5.50 -1.18 -13.71
C VAL A 115 -4.00 -1.53 -13.70
N TRP A 116 -3.64 -2.79 -13.91
CA TRP A 116 -2.25 -3.27 -13.79
C TRP A 116 -1.29 -2.50 -14.67
N ASN A 117 -1.66 -2.15 -15.90
CA ASN A 117 -0.76 -1.48 -16.85
C ASN A 117 -0.87 0.05 -16.84
N SER A 118 -1.89 0.62 -16.19
CA SER A 118 -2.17 2.06 -16.16
C SER A 118 -1.92 2.71 -14.79
N ALA A 119 -1.52 1.92 -13.80
CA ALA A 119 -1.18 2.40 -12.46
C ALA A 119 0.04 3.32 -12.49
N ASN A 120 -0.03 4.43 -11.74
CA ASN A 120 1.07 5.38 -11.61
C ASN A 120 2.22 4.84 -10.73
N ALA A 121 3.35 5.54 -10.70
CA ALA A 121 4.55 5.12 -9.96
C ALA A 121 4.29 4.86 -8.46
N SER A 122 3.55 5.74 -7.78
CA SER A 122 3.20 5.59 -6.36
C SER A 122 2.40 4.32 -6.11
N ASN A 123 1.41 4.05 -6.96
CA ASN A 123 0.54 2.90 -6.86
C ASN A 123 1.29 1.60 -7.16
N CYS A 124 2.16 1.61 -8.17
CA CYS A 124 3.05 0.50 -8.49
C CYS A 124 4.00 0.18 -7.35
N TYR A 125 4.61 1.19 -6.74
CA TYR A 125 5.52 1.01 -5.61
C TYR A 125 4.81 0.38 -4.41
N LEU A 126 3.66 0.93 -4.00
CA LEU A 126 2.94 0.43 -2.84
C LEU A 126 2.37 -0.98 -3.09
N ALA A 127 1.89 -1.27 -4.30
CA ALA A 127 1.47 -2.62 -4.68
C ALA A 127 2.66 -3.59 -4.68
N GLY A 128 3.83 -3.14 -5.16
CA GLY A 128 5.09 -3.87 -5.09
C GLY A 128 5.48 -4.21 -3.66
N LEU A 129 5.35 -3.27 -2.71
CA LEU A 129 5.60 -3.53 -1.29
C LEU A 129 4.67 -4.62 -0.73
N VAL A 130 3.36 -4.50 -0.97
CA VAL A 130 2.38 -5.50 -0.51
C VAL A 130 2.72 -6.89 -1.06
N LEU A 131 3.06 -6.99 -2.34
CA LEU A 131 3.46 -8.26 -2.96
C LEU A 131 4.79 -8.79 -2.42
N MET A 132 5.74 -7.92 -2.09
CA MET A 132 7.00 -8.31 -1.44
C MET A 132 6.77 -8.90 -0.05
N PHE A 133 5.86 -8.35 0.74
CA PHE A 133 5.54 -8.89 2.06
C PHE A 133 4.89 -10.29 2.00
N GLU A 134 4.29 -10.63 0.87
CA GLU A 134 3.77 -11.98 0.58
C GLU A 134 4.76 -12.86 -0.20
N GLU A 135 6.04 -12.49 -0.27
CA GLU A 135 7.10 -13.25 -0.94
C GLU A 135 6.84 -13.47 -2.44
N MET A 136 5.96 -12.66 -3.06
CA MET A 136 5.67 -12.70 -4.50
C MET A 136 6.68 -11.88 -5.30
N VAL A 137 7.96 -12.23 -5.16
CA VAL A 137 9.12 -11.41 -5.56
C VAL A 137 9.11 -11.04 -7.05
N GLU A 138 8.80 -11.97 -7.94
CA GLU A 138 8.80 -11.71 -9.39
C GLU A 138 7.80 -10.61 -9.78
N ARG A 139 6.56 -10.72 -9.28
CA ARG A 139 5.51 -9.73 -9.55
C ARG A 139 5.82 -8.40 -8.87
N ALA A 140 6.32 -8.44 -7.64
CA ALA A 140 6.69 -7.24 -6.91
C ALA A 140 7.80 -6.47 -7.64
N THR A 141 8.84 -7.16 -8.10
CA THR A 141 9.98 -6.58 -8.83
C THR A 141 9.51 -5.90 -10.10
N SER A 142 8.62 -6.54 -10.87
CA SER A 142 8.05 -5.95 -12.10
C SER A 142 7.35 -4.60 -11.86
N LEU A 143 6.67 -4.44 -10.71
CA LEU A 143 5.99 -3.20 -10.36
C LEU A 143 6.95 -2.14 -9.81
N VAL A 144 7.92 -2.54 -8.98
CA VAL A 144 8.92 -1.63 -8.43
C VAL A 144 9.82 -1.07 -9.53
N ASP A 145 10.27 -1.90 -10.46
CA ASP A 145 11.09 -1.47 -11.60
C ASP A 145 10.34 -0.48 -12.50
N ARG A 146 9.04 -0.70 -12.69
CA ARG A 146 8.18 0.24 -13.42
C ARG A 146 8.04 1.56 -12.66
N ALA A 147 7.79 1.50 -11.35
CA ALA A 147 7.70 2.70 -10.52
C ALA A 147 9.00 3.53 -10.57
N ILE A 148 10.17 2.88 -10.51
CA ILE A 148 11.47 3.56 -10.61
C ILE A 148 11.65 4.22 -11.98
N ARG A 149 11.25 3.55 -13.06
CA ARG A 149 11.35 4.07 -14.42
C ARG A 149 10.46 5.29 -14.68
N ASP A 150 9.25 5.27 -14.11
CA ASP A 150 8.23 6.28 -14.34
C ASP A 150 8.42 7.53 -13.46
N ILE A 151 9.38 7.51 -12.53
CA ILE A 151 9.76 8.69 -11.74
C ILE A 151 10.64 9.60 -12.60
N PRO A 152 10.20 10.84 -12.91
CA PRO A 152 11.07 11.83 -13.53
C PRO A 152 12.25 12.12 -12.60
N ASN A 153 13.44 12.30 -13.19
CA ASN A 153 14.76 12.35 -12.57
C ASN A 153 15.01 13.55 -11.62
N ASN A 154 14.05 13.87 -10.74
CA ASN A 154 14.13 14.90 -9.72
C ASN A 154 14.37 14.20 -8.37
N GLY A 155 15.58 14.34 -7.84
CA GLY A 155 16.23 13.45 -6.86
C GLY A 155 15.58 13.22 -5.49
N VAL A 156 14.33 13.62 -5.26
CA VAL A 156 13.64 13.46 -3.96
C VAL A 156 12.95 12.10 -3.85
N THR A 157 12.38 11.57 -4.94
CA THR A 157 11.67 10.28 -4.92
C THR A 157 12.63 9.08 -4.82
N TYR A 158 13.90 9.24 -5.22
CA TYR A 158 14.94 8.19 -5.12
C TYR A 158 15.20 7.72 -3.68
N HIS A 159 14.98 8.56 -2.67
CA HIS A 159 15.23 8.21 -1.27
C HIS A 159 14.20 7.23 -0.69
N ILE A 160 12.95 7.24 -1.19
CA ILE A 160 11.89 6.32 -0.76
C ILE A 160 12.16 4.90 -1.30
N PHE A 161 12.79 4.80 -2.48
CA PHE A 161 13.02 3.53 -3.18
C PHE A 161 14.33 2.84 -2.81
N ASN A 162 15.36 3.57 -2.34
CA ASN A 162 16.61 2.96 -1.88
C ASN A 162 16.45 2.08 -0.63
N GLY A 163 15.34 2.20 0.12
CA GLY A 163 15.01 1.25 1.18
C GLY A 163 14.71 -0.17 0.68
N VAL A 164 14.33 -0.33 -0.59
CA VAL A 164 13.98 -1.63 -1.18
C VAL A 164 15.19 -2.44 -1.62
N LYS A 165 16.31 -1.79 -1.99
CA LYS A 165 17.58 -2.51 -2.25
C LYS A 165 18.10 -3.25 -1.01
N PHE A 166 17.69 -2.85 0.19
CA PHE A 166 17.99 -3.59 1.43
C PHE A 166 17.11 -4.84 1.65
N LEU A 167 16.14 -5.12 0.77
CA LEU A 167 15.20 -6.24 0.89
C LEU A 167 15.62 -7.49 0.08
N GLN A 168 16.79 -7.50 -0.56
CA GLN A 168 17.30 -8.63 -1.35
C GLN A 168 18.36 -9.50 -0.65
N HIS A 169 18.44 -9.46 0.69
CA HIS A 169 19.36 -10.31 1.46
C HIS A 169 18.63 -11.34 2.30
#